data_AF-A0A7D5N266-F1
#
_entry.id   AF-A0A7D5N266-F1
#
_cell.length_a   1.000
_cell.length_b   1.000
_cell.length_c   1.000
_cell.angle_alpha   90.00
_cell.angle_beta   90.00
_cell.angle_gamma   90.00
#
_symmetry.space_group_name_H-M   'P 1'
#
loop_
_entity.id
_entity.type
_entity.pdbx_description
1 polymer ?
#
loop_
_entity_poly.entity_id
_entity_poly.type
_entity_poly.pdbx_seq_one_letter_code
_entity_poly.pdbx_strand_id
1 'polypeptide(L)'
;MVRQLPSQRPEIHHLLIENNLPQSATGQTSGGAGYIHEHVLRNYLTTKMEGDDITWVGGQKYTKVSLKGLSISGQYKDKNNLKLLVVVHTPGKVGDSGVEVITAQECGLNEIKNGIKLLF
;
A
#
# COMPACT_ATOMS: atom_id res chain seq x y z
N MET A 1 -20.07 -5.53 -19.41
CA MET A 1 -19.02 -6.57 -19.51
C MET A 1 -18.56 -6.87 -18.08
N VAL A 2 -18.89 -8.03 -17.54
CA VAL A 2 -18.46 -8.43 -16.19
C VAL A 2 -17.08 -9.06 -16.34
N ARG A 3 -16.03 -8.42 -15.78
CA ARG A 3 -14.70 -9.04 -15.72
C ARG A 3 -14.83 -10.30 -14.86
N GLN A 4 -14.61 -11.46 -15.47
CA GLN A 4 -14.55 -12.73 -14.78
C GLN A 4 -13.32 -12.67 -13.86
N LEU A 5 -13.54 -12.69 -12.55
CA LEU A 5 -12.43 -12.73 -11.60
C LEU A 5 -11.64 -14.04 -11.82
N PRO A 6 -10.31 -14.02 -11.65
CA PRO A 6 -9.51 -15.24 -11.73
C PRO A 6 -10.07 -16.32 -10.82
N SER A 7 -9.91 -17.59 -11.18
CA SER A 7 -10.31 -18.74 -10.36
C SER A 7 -9.64 -18.77 -8.98
N GLN A 8 -8.59 -17.96 -8.80
CA GLN A 8 -7.86 -17.76 -7.56
C GLN A 8 -8.30 -16.46 -6.87
N ARG A 9 -8.49 -16.53 -5.55
CA ARG A 9 -8.96 -15.40 -4.73
C ARG A 9 -7.91 -14.29 -4.73
N PRO A 10 -8.24 -13.04 -5.06
CA PRO A 10 -7.25 -11.96 -5.08
C PRO A 10 -6.61 -11.74 -3.70
N GLU A 11 -5.42 -11.15 -3.71
CA GLU A 11 -4.62 -10.82 -2.52
C GLU A 11 -4.52 -9.29 -2.38
N ILE A 12 -4.28 -8.82 -1.15
CA ILE A 12 -4.15 -7.39 -0.85
C ILE A 12 -2.86 -7.10 -0.08
N HIS A 13 -2.18 -6.04 -0.48
CA HIS A 13 -1.03 -5.46 0.21
C HIS A 13 -1.39 -4.13 0.83
N HIS A 14 -0.91 -3.92 2.05
CA HIS A 14 -0.95 -2.62 2.73
C HIS A 14 0.48 -2.16 2.91
N LEU A 15 0.85 -1.07 2.24
CA LEU A 15 2.21 -0.57 2.17
C LEU A 15 2.25 0.83 2.78
N LEU A 16 3.22 1.07 3.66
CA LEU A 16 3.53 2.40 4.15
C LEU A 16 4.61 2.99 3.27
N ILE A 17 4.32 4.13 2.63
CA ILE A 17 5.26 4.87 1.80
C ILE A 17 5.51 6.26 2.38
N GLU A 18 6.68 6.84 2.10
CA GLU A 18 7.06 8.19 2.51
C GLU A 18 7.52 9.01 1.31
N ASN A 19 6.94 10.20 1.18
CA ASN A 19 7.27 11.20 0.16
C ASN A 19 8.15 12.30 0.75
N ASN A 20 8.62 13.24 -0.07
CA ASN A 20 9.37 14.41 0.39
C ASN A 20 10.59 14.09 1.28
N LEU A 21 11.22 12.92 1.09
CA LEU A 21 12.38 12.53 1.88
C LEU A 21 13.62 13.24 1.30
N PRO A 22 14.40 13.97 2.12
CA PRO A 22 15.56 14.69 1.61
C PRO A 22 16.59 13.70 1.08
N GLN A 23 17.43 14.13 0.12
CA GLN A 23 18.54 13.33 -0.42
C GLN A 23 19.49 12.75 0.65
N SER A 24 19.55 13.36 1.84
CA SER A 24 20.32 12.84 2.98
C SER A 24 19.70 11.60 3.64
N ALA A 25 18.47 11.24 3.30
CA ALA A 25 17.91 9.94 3.62
C ALA A 25 18.74 8.86 2.89
N THR A 26 19.24 7.89 3.64
CA THR A 26 20.18 6.86 3.18
C THR A 26 19.75 6.21 1.85
N GLY A 27 20.68 6.10 0.89
CA GLY A 27 20.52 5.24 -0.29
C GLY A 27 20.55 5.94 -1.65
N GLN A 28 20.68 7.26 -1.74
CA GLN A 28 20.84 7.95 -3.04
C GLN A 28 22.31 8.26 -3.34
N THR A 29 22.80 7.81 -4.50
CA THR A 29 24.18 8.01 -4.94
C THR A 29 24.30 8.99 -6.12
N SER A 30 23.21 9.28 -6.85
CA SER A 30 23.25 10.05 -8.11
C SER A 30 22.15 11.11 -8.27
N GLY A 31 21.52 11.53 -7.17
CA GLY A 31 20.54 12.62 -7.19
C GLY A 31 21.20 13.97 -7.46
N GLY A 32 20.64 14.77 -8.38
CA GLY A 32 21.05 16.15 -8.59
C GLY A 32 20.78 17.03 -7.35
N ALA A 33 21.36 18.23 -7.31
CA ALA A 33 21.15 19.16 -6.20
C ALA A 33 19.65 19.44 -6.00
N GLY A 34 19.17 19.32 -4.76
CA GLY A 34 17.75 19.49 -4.43
C GLY A 34 16.89 18.26 -4.71
N TYR A 35 17.47 17.11 -5.00
CA TYR A 35 16.73 15.86 -5.16
C TYR A 35 15.96 15.50 -3.88
N ILE A 36 14.76 14.98 -4.10
CA ILE A 36 13.82 14.54 -3.08
C ILE A 36 13.35 13.13 -3.46
N HIS A 37 13.35 12.22 -2.50
CA HIS A 37 12.80 10.90 -2.70
C HIS A 37 11.28 10.92 -2.56
N GLU A 38 10.60 10.31 -3.52
CA GLU A 38 9.15 10.14 -3.55
C GLU A 38 8.79 8.65 -3.47
N HIS A 39 7.64 8.34 -2.88
CA HIS A 39 7.07 6.99 -2.79
C HIS A 39 8.03 5.93 -2.23
N VAL A 40 8.89 6.31 -1.28
CA VAL A 40 9.85 5.39 -0.67
C VAL A 40 9.08 4.37 0.16
N LEU A 41 9.24 3.08 -0.13
CA LEU A 41 8.64 2.03 0.66
C LEU A 41 9.31 1.94 2.04
N ARG A 42 8.52 2.10 3.10
CA ARG A 42 9.02 2.10 4.49
C ARG A 42 8.65 0.86 5.25
N ASN A 43 7.46 0.30 4.99
CA ASN A 43 7.00 -0.89 5.70
C ASN A 43 5.94 -1.66 4.91
N TYR A 44 5.92 -2.98 5.15
CA TYR A 44 4.83 -3.86 4.78
C TYR A 44 3.93 -4.03 6.00
N LEU A 45 2.68 -3.62 5.89
CA LEU A 45 1.68 -3.72 6.95
C LEU A 45 0.81 -4.97 6.81
N THR A 46 0.94 -5.66 5.69
CA THR A 46 0.33 -6.96 5.37
C THR A 46 0.91 -8.06 6.27
N THR A 47 0.12 -9.08 6.62
CA THR A 47 0.62 -10.16 7.50
C THR A 47 1.52 -11.15 6.77
N LYS A 48 1.30 -11.32 5.46
CA LYS A 48 2.12 -12.15 4.56
C LYS A 48 2.85 -11.27 3.56
N MET A 49 4.04 -11.69 3.16
CA MET A 49 4.83 -10.98 2.14
C MET A 49 4.19 -11.06 0.76
N GLU A 50 3.50 -12.17 0.46
CA GLU A 50 2.76 -12.41 -0.78
C GLU A 50 1.46 -11.61 -0.84
N GLY A 51 0.89 -11.24 0.31
CA GLY A 51 -0.40 -10.54 0.39
C GLY A 51 -1.39 -11.26 1.28
N ASP A 52 -2.36 -10.54 1.82
CA ASP A 52 -3.43 -11.15 2.60
C ASP A 52 -4.58 -11.57 1.69
N ASP A 53 -5.16 -12.76 1.93
CA ASP A 53 -6.27 -13.28 1.13
C ASP A 53 -7.48 -12.34 1.19
N ILE A 54 -8.01 -11.92 0.04
CA ILE A 54 -9.29 -11.20 -0.04
C ILE A 54 -10.43 -12.11 -0.49
N THR A 55 -11.60 -11.91 0.11
CA THR A 55 -12.82 -12.60 -0.31
C THR A 55 -13.75 -11.53 -0.81
N TRP A 56 -14.02 -11.56 -2.12
CA TRP A 56 -14.97 -10.66 -2.76
C TRP A 56 -16.31 -11.38 -2.87
N VAL A 57 -17.33 -10.89 -2.17
CA VAL A 57 -18.74 -11.24 -2.44
C VAL A 57 -19.36 -10.08 -3.21
N GLY A 58 -19.77 -10.25 -4.46
CA GLY A 58 -20.18 -9.12 -5.32
C GLY A 58 -21.22 -8.20 -4.67
N GLY A 59 -21.07 -6.87 -4.84
CA GLY A 59 -22.12 -5.89 -4.50
C GLY A 59 -22.09 -5.26 -3.10
N GLN A 60 -21.14 -5.60 -2.22
CA GLN A 60 -21.00 -4.94 -0.91
C GLN A 60 -19.74 -4.06 -0.84
N LYS A 61 -19.86 -2.90 -0.18
CA LYS A 61 -18.71 -2.06 0.18
C LYS A 61 -17.90 -2.80 1.25
N TYR A 62 -16.65 -3.15 0.95
CA TYR A 62 -15.80 -3.88 1.87
C TYR A 62 -14.94 -2.94 2.71
N THR A 63 -15.10 -2.98 4.04
CA THR A 63 -14.05 -2.54 4.96
C THR A 63 -13.37 -3.81 5.48
N LYS A 64 -12.30 -4.24 4.82
CA LYS A 64 -11.63 -5.51 5.17
C LYS A 64 -10.54 -5.34 6.22
N VAL A 65 -9.85 -4.20 6.25
CA VAL A 65 -8.70 -4.01 7.14
C VAL A 65 -8.87 -2.76 7.99
N SER A 66 -8.89 -2.96 9.30
CA SER A 66 -8.77 -1.92 10.30
C SER A 66 -7.41 -2.08 10.97
N LEU A 67 -6.45 -1.25 10.57
CA LEU A 67 -5.14 -1.18 11.20
C LEU A 67 -5.29 -0.42 12.53
N LYS A 68 -5.46 -1.15 13.63
CA LYS A 68 -5.53 -0.56 14.98
C LYS A 68 -4.16 -0.68 15.66
N GLY A 69 -3.72 0.39 16.32
CA GLY A 69 -2.48 0.37 17.11
C GLY A 69 -1.19 0.41 16.28
N LEU A 70 -1.23 0.90 15.03
CA LEU A 70 -0.03 1.13 14.23
C LEU A 70 0.87 2.17 14.93
N SER A 71 1.90 1.71 15.65
CA SER A 71 2.84 2.60 16.33
C SER A 71 3.88 3.12 15.35
N ILE A 72 3.57 4.25 14.72
CA ILE A 72 4.48 5.02 13.86
C ILE A 72 5.14 6.19 14.59
N SER A 73 4.93 6.29 15.91
CA SER A 73 5.44 7.42 16.70
C SER A 73 6.95 7.33 16.88
N GLY A 74 7.66 8.41 16.59
CA GLY A 74 9.12 8.49 16.72
C GLY A 74 9.93 7.78 15.62
N GLN A 75 9.28 7.04 14.72
CA GLN A 75 9.96 6.31 13.63
C GLN A 75 10.23 7.19 12.39
N TYR A 76 9.37 8.19 12.15
CA TYR A 76 9.42 9.04 10.97
C TYR A 76 9.49 10.50 11.38
N LYS A 77 10.31 11.29 10.66
CA LYS A 77 10.56 12.70 10.98
C LYS A 77 9.34 13.57 10.72
N ASP A 78 8.65 13.33 9.60
CA ASP A 78 7.42 14.03 9.24
C ASP A 78 6.33 13.03 8.86
N LYS A 79 5.27 12.99 9.66
CA LYS A 79 4.15 12.07 9.45
C LYS A 79 3.24 12.52 8.29
N ASN A 80 3.26 13.80 7.92
CA ASN A 80 2.46 14.30 6.80
C ASN A 80 2.95 13.79 5.44
N ASN A 81 4.21 13.37 5.40
CA ASN A 81 4.82 12.76 4.23
C ASN A 81 4.47 11.28 4.07
N LEU A 82 3.88 10.66 5.09
CA LEU A 82 3.53 9.25 5.06
C LEU A 82 2.17 9.03 4.40
N LYS A 83 2.11 8.04 3.53
CA LYS A 83 0.88 7.59 2.87
C LYS A 83 0.71 6.09 3.05
N LEU A 84 -0.55 5.66 3.07
CA LEU A 84 -0.88 4.25 2.92
C LEU A 84 -1.22 3.98 1.44
N LEU A 85 -0.48 3.06 0.83
CA LEU A 85 -0.80 2.48 -0.46
C LEU A 85 -1.40 1.11 -0.24
N VAL A 86 -2.56 0.87 -0.84
CA VAL A 86 -3.23 -0.43 -0.85
C VAL A 86 -3.28 -0.94 -2.28
N VAL A 87 -2.82 -2.17 -2.48
CA VAL A 87 -2.75 -2.82 -3.80
C VAL A 87 -3.49 -4.14 -3.73
N VAL A 88 -4.40 -4.37 -4.67
CA VAL A 88 -5.08 -5.66 -4.85
C VAL A 88 -4.55 -6.29 -6.13
N HIS A 89 -4.13 -7.55 -6.05
CA HIS A 89 -3.54 -8.26 -7.17
C HIS A 89 -4.00 -9.71 -7.25
N THR A 90 -3.75 -10.37 -8.38
CA THR A 90 -3.93 -11.83 -8.50
C THR A 90 -2.89 -12.57 -7.65
N PRO A 91 -3.21 -13.78 -7.15
CA PRO A 91 -2.26 -14.52 -6.33
C PRO A 91 -0.96 -14.86 -7.04
N GLY A 92 0.12 -14.84 -6.29
CA GLY A 92 1.45 -15.25 -6.77
C GLY A 92 2.57 -14.57 -6.00
N LYS A 93 3.81 -14.97 -6.29
CA LYS A 93 4.98 -14.32 -5.68
C LYS A 93 5.49 -13.19 -6.56
N VAL A 94 6.08 -12.18 -5.94
CA VAL A 94 6.78 -11.11 -6.67
C VAL A 94 7.87 -11.73 -7.53
N GLY A 95 7.72 -11.63 -8.85
CA GLY A 95 8.61 -12.25 -9.85
C GLY A 95 7.97 -13.37 -10.66
N ASP A 96 6.80 -13.88 -10.26
CA ASP A 96 6.06 -14.86 -11.04
C ASP A 96 5.35 -14.19 -12.24
N SER A 97 5.45 -14.82 -13.41
CA SER A 97 4.64 -14.46 -14.58
C SER A 97 3.16 -14.68 -14.26
N GLY A 98 2.34 -13.63 -14.31
CA GLY A 98 0.89 -13.71 -14.12
C GLY A 98 0.33 -13.02 -12.87
N VAL A 99 1.18 -12.38 -12.06
CA VAL A 99 0.72 -11.43 -11.04
C VAL A 99 0.27 -10.13 -11.72
N GLU A 100 -1.03 -9.85 -11.67
CA GLU A 100 -1.64 -8.64 -12.23
C GLU A 100 -2.18 -7.78 -11.09
N VAL A 101 -1.84 -6.48 -11.09
CA VAL A 101 -2.47 -5.51 -10.21
C VAL A 101 -3.88 -5.22 -10.73
N ILE A 102 -4.89 -5.62 -9.95
CA ILE A 102 -6.30 -5.41 -10.26
C ILE A 102 -6.67 -3.95 -10.00
N THR A 103 -6.23 -3.41 -8.86
CA THR A 103 -6.46 -2.02 -8.46
C THR A 103 -5.48 -1.59 -7.39
N ALA A 104 -5.23 -0.29 -7.29
CA ALA A 104 -4.43 0.32 -6.24
C ALA A 104 -5.05 1.65 -5.82
N GLN A 105 -4.95 1.98 -4.54
CA GLN A 105 -5.40 3.24 -3.97
C GLN A 105 -4.38 3.75 -2.97
N GLU A 106 -4.11 5.04 -2.98
CA GLU A 106 -3.28 5.70 -1.96
C GLU A 106 -4.09 6.72 -1.18
N CYS A 107 -3.71 6.93 0.08
CA CYS A 107 -4.27 7.98 0.93
C CYS A 107 -3.22 8.53 1.90
N GLY A 108 -3.32 9.81 2.24
CA GLY A 108 -2.49 10.41 3.28
C GLY A 108 -2.90 9.91 4.66
N LEU A 109 -1.94 9.64 5.54
CA LEU A 109 -2.26 9.18 6.91
C LEU A 109 -3.00 10.24 7.75
N ASN A 110 -2.81 11.51 7.42
CA ASN A 110 -3.46 12.68 8.02
C ASN A 110 -4.93 12.86 7.61
N GLU A 111 -5.38 12.20 6.53
CA GLU A 111 -6.77 12.23 6.07
C GLU A 111 -7.65 11.17 6.80
N ILE A 112 -7.03 10.32 7.62
CA ILE A 112 -7.67 9.16 8.24
C ILE A 112 -8.25 9.54 9.62
N LYS A 113 -9.37 10.27 9.64
CA LYS A 113 -10.16 10.47 10.89
C LYS A 113 -11.20 9.39 11.14
N ASN A 114 -11.68 8.71 10.08
CA ASN A 114 -12.81 7.77 10.15
C ASN A 114 -12.52 6.39 9.53
N GLY A 115 -11.25 6.01 9.43
CA GLY A 115 -10.82 4.79 8.75
C GLY A 115 -10.70 4.94 7.23
N ILE A 116 -9.97 4.02 6.61
CA ILE A 116 -9.75 4.00 5.16
C ILE A 116 -10.91 3.25 4.52
N LYS A 117 -11.68 3.96 3.68
CA LYS A 117 -12.72 3.36 2.86
C LYS A 117 -12.15 3.12 1.47
N LEU A 118 -11.74 1.88 1.24
CA LEU A 118 -11.40 1.44 -0.11
C LEU A 118 -12.72 1.25 -0.87
N LEU A 119 -12.95 2.09 -1.87
CA LEU A 119 -14.13 1.98 -2.73
C LEU A 119 -13.75 1.09 -3.91
N PHE A 120 -14.39 -0.07 -4.00
CA PHE A 120 -14.29 -1.02 -5.11
C PHE A 120 -15.66 -1.21 -5.75
#